data_AF-A0A1F7FPQ1-F1
#
_entry.id   AF-A0A1F7FPQ1-F1
#
_cell.length_a   1.000
_cell.length_b   1.000
_cell.length_c   1.000
_cell.angle_alpha   90.00
_cell.angle_beta   90.00
_cell.angle_gamma   90.00
#
_symmetry.space_group_name_H-M   'P 1'
#
loop_
_entity.id
_entity.type
_entity.pdbx_description
1 polymer ?
#
loop_
_entity_poly.entity_id
_entity_poly.type
_entity_poly.pdbx_seq_one_letter_code
_entity_poly.pdbx_strand_id
1 'polypeptide(L)'
;MVIESKIAVLVEAYQRLSKANKRFIEQGCSIDAFRNLIEQRELVMEDLPLLSQELVAAMEKSFPDHQFSCNSVAEAVRTISIIAPDLEDCCSQVRIALKQLVDSDLDVEKNIAALKDEIKSEIGRVRQGSRGLKGYRQTASSYGSCFINKVK
;
A
#
# COMPACT_ATOMS: atom_id res chain seq x y z
N MET A 1 24.26 -13.08 -16.54
CA MET A 1 25.09 -11.88 -16.83
C MET A 1 24.99 -10.83 -15.71
N VAL A 2 25.88 -9.83 -15.63
CA VAL A 2 25.83 -8.80 -14.55
C VAL A 2 24.54 -7.98 -14.61
N ILE A 3 24.08 -7.58 -15.80
CA ILE A 3 22.81 -6.84 -15.99
C ILE A 3 21.62 -7.65 -15.52
N GLU A 4 21.53 -8.92 -15.94
CA GLU A 4 20.47 -9.85 -15.54
C GLU A 4 20.37 -9.97 -14.01
N SER A 5 21.49 -10.07 -13.31
CA SER A 5 21.50 -10.08 -11.85
C SER A 5 20.95 -8.78 -11.25
N LYS A 6 21.29 -7.61 -11.81
CA LYS A 6 20.76 -6.32 -11.34
C LYS A 6 19.27 -6.16 -11.63
N ILE A 7 18.81 -6.66 -12.78
CA ILE A 7 17.38 -6.74 -13.09
C ILE A 7 16.65 -7.62 -12.07
N ALA A 8 17.19 -8.80 -11.74
CA ALA A 8 16.57 -9.71 -10.79
C ALA A 8 16.38 -9.07 -9.40
N VAL A 9 17.37 -8.31 -8.92
CA VAL A 9 17.26 -7.60 -7.63
C VAL A 9 16.17 -6.52 -7.66
N LEU A 10 16.03 -5.78 -8.77
CA LEU A 10 14.93 -4.83 -8.94
C LEU A 10 13.55 -5.52 -8.94
N VAL A 11 13.44 -6.65 -9.63
CA VAL A 11 12.21 -7.47 -9.64
C VAL A 11 11.85 -7.90 -8.22
N GLU A 12 12.83 -8.40 -7.46
CA GLU A 12 12.62 -8.83 -6.07
C GLU A 12 12.17 -7.68 -5.17
N ALA A 13 12.75 -6.49 -5.32
CA ALA A 13 12.34 -5.30 -4.58
C ALA A 13 10.87 -4.94 -4.83
N TYR A 14 10.43 -4.90 -6.09
CA TYR A 14 9.03 -4.63 -6.43
C TYR A 14 8.08 -5.74 -5.95
N GLN A 15 8.48 -7.01 -6.07
CA GLN A 15 7.69 -8.13 -5.57
C GLN A 15 7.56 -8.12 -4.06
N ARG A 16 8.61 -7.72 -3.32
CA ARG A 16 8.59 -7.60 -1.87
C ARG A 16 7.58 -6.54 -1.41
N LEU A 17 7.53 -5.39 -2.08
CA LEU A 17 6.51 -4.37 -1.84
C LEU A 17 5.10 -4.89 -2.15
N SER A 18 4.91 -5.55 -3.30
CA SER A 18 3.59 -6.09 -3.64
C SER A 18 3.12 -7.16 -2.65
N LYS A 19 4.05 -7.98 -2.13
CA LYS A 19 3.77 -8.97 -1.07
C LYS A 19 3.45 -8.31 0.27
N ALA A 20 4.11 -7.21 0.61
CA ALA A 20 3.81 -6.43 1.80
C ALA A 20 2.38 -5.87 1.75
N ASN A 21 1.97 -5.31 0.62
CA ASN A 21 0.60 -4.83 0.37
C ASN A 21 -0.44 -5.95 0.59
N LYS A 22 -0.22 -7.13 -0.01
CA LYS A 22 -1.12 -8.28 0.15
C LYS A 22 -1.18 -8.74 1.61
N ARG A 23 -0.05 -8.82 2.30
CA ARG A 23 0.02 -9.20 3.71
C ARG A 23 -0.72 -8.21 4.61
N PHE A 24 -0.62 -6.91 4.33
CA PHE A 24 -1.37 -5.88 5.06
C PHE A 24 -2.89 -6.12 4.96
N ILE A 25 -3.38 -6.44 3.76
CA ILE A 25 -4.80 -6.76 3.52
C ILE A 25 -5.19 -8.06 4.23
N GLU A 26 -4.39 -9.12 4.11
CA GLU A 26 -4.62 -10.42 4.76
C GLU A 26 -4.66 -10.32 6.30
N GLN A 27 -3.93 -9.38 6.87
CA GLN A 27 -3.91 -9.11 8.32
C GLN A 27 -5.09 -8.23 8.79
N GLY A 28 -6.07 -7.97 7.93
CA GLY A 28 -7.25 -7.19 8.27
C GLY A 28 -6.99 -5.70 8.42
N CYS A 29 -5.92 -5.20 7.78
CA CYS A 29 -5.60 -3.77 7.71
C CYS A 29 -5.47 -3.07 9.09
N SER A 30 -4.92 -3.78 10.09
CA SER A 30 -4.71 -3.21 11.41
C SER A 30 -3.69 -2.07 11.41
N ILE A 31 -3.71 -1.23 12.45
CA ILE A 31 -2.73 -0.12 12.60
C ILE A 31 -1.30 -0.65 12.67
N ASP A 32 -1.07 -1.76 13.37
CA ASP A 32 0.26 -2.36 13.47
C ASP A 32 0.70 -2.97 12.13
N ALA A 33 -0.21 -3.58 11.38
CA ALA A 33 0.06 -4.03 10.02
C ALA A 33 0.38 -2.85 9.09
N PHE A 34 -0.30 -1.71 9.26
CA PHE A 34 -0.03 -0.49 8.50
C PHE A 34 1.36 0.08 8.80
N ARG A 35 1.76 0.15 10.08
CA ARG A 35 3.11 0.59 10.46
C ARG A 35 4.19 -0.29 9.82
N ASN A 36 4.03 -1.61 9.92
CA ASN A 36 4.94 -2.56 9.29
C ASN A 36 5.02 -2.39 7.77
N LEU A 37 3.89 -2.09 7.11
CA LEU A 37 3.84 -1.84 5.68
C LEU A 37 4.64 -0.57 5.32
N ILE A 38 4.46 0.52 6.07
CA ILE A 38 5.17 1.77 5.85
C ILE A 38 6.67 1.59 6.05
N GLU A 39 7.10 0.94 7.14
CA GLU A 39 8.52 0.67 7.40
C GLU A 39 9.16 -0.17 6.28
N GLN A 40 8.46 -1.20 5.79
CA GLN A 40 8.94 -1.99 4.65
C GLN A 40 9.01 -1.17 3.35
N ARG A 41 8.07 -0.25 3.16
CA ARG A 41 8.05 0.64 1.98
C ARG A 41 9.20 1.63 2.02
N GLU A 42 9.45 2.25 3.17
CA GLU A 42 10.56 3.18 3.37
C GLU A 42 11.90 2.51 3.08
N LEU A 43 12.14 1.32 3.65
CA LEU A 43 13.39 0.57 3.42
C LEU A 43 13.63 0.29 1.94
N VAL A 44 12.62 -0.18 1.21
CA VAL A 44 12.80 -0.45 -0.23
C VAL A 44 12.95 0.84 -1.04
N MET A 45 12.24 1.91 -0.67
CA MET A 45 12.35 3.20 -1.36
C MET A 45 13.73 3.84 -1.19
N GLU A 46 14.41 3.61 -0.07
CA GLU A 46 15.81 4.02 0.15
C GLU A 46 16.78 3.26 -0.75
N ASP A 47 16.52 1.97 -1.01
CA ASP A 47 17.38 1.12 -1.84
C ASP A 47 17.19 1.36 -3.36
N LEU A 48 15.98 1.75 -3.80
CA LEU A 48 15.65 1.86 -5.23
C LEU A 48 16.58 2.80 -6.04
N PRO A 49 16.98 3.99 -5.55
CA PRO A 49 17.94 4.84 -6.25
C PRO A 49 19.29 4.16 -6.46
N LEU A 50 19.79 3.44 -5.44
CA LEU A 50 21.04 2.68 -5.53
C LEU A 50 20.91 1.55 -6.55
N LEU A 51 19.83 0.77 -6.50
CA LEU A 51 19.58 -0.30 -7.47
C LEU A 51 19.49 0.23 -8.91
N SER A 52 18.90 1.41 -9.11
CA SER A 52 18.85 2.07 -10.42
C SER A 52 20.23 2.47 -10.90
N GLN A 53 21.06 3.06 -10.04
CA GLN A 53 22.44 3.44 -10.39
C GLN A 53 23.30 2.22 -10.70
N GLU A 54 23.18 1.15 -9.91
CA GLU A 54 23.89 -0.10 -10.15
C GLU A 54 23.50 -0.77 -11.46
N LEU A 55 22.22 -0.69 -11.86
CA LEU A 55 21.76 -1.17 -13.16
C LEU A 55 22.41 -0.38 -14.30
N VAL A 56 22.41 0.95 -14.22
CA VAL A 56 23.03 1.82 -15.24
C VAL A 56 24.54 1.56 -15.34
N ALA A 57 25.23 1.45 -14.21
CA ALA A 57 26.65 1.11 -14.18
C ALA A 57 26.94 -0.27 -14.80
N ALA A 58 26.04 -1.26 -14.58
CA ALA A 58 26.15 -2.56 -15.22
C ALA A 58 25.93 -2.49 -16.74
N MET A 59 25.03 -1.60 -17.20
CA MET A 59 24.84 -1.33 -18.63
C MET A 59 26.09 -0.71 -19.25
N GLU A 60 26.63 0.37 -18.67
CA GLU A 60 27.86 1.04 -19.13
C GLU A 60 29.04 0.07 -19.24
N LYS A 61 29.20 -0.82 -18.26
CA LYS A 61 30.26 -1.83 -18.28
C LYS A 61 30.08 -2.89 -19.37
N SER A 62 28.82 -3.26 -19.66
CA SER A 62 28.52 -4.32 -20.64
C SER A 62 28.51 -3.81 -22.07
N PHE A 63 28.28 -2.50 -22.26
CA PHE A 63 28.22 -1.83 -23.56
C PHE A 63 29.07 -0.55 -23.53
N PRO A 64 30.41 -0.66 -23.47
CA PRO A 64 31.29 0.49 -23.29
C PRO A 64 31.26 1.49 -24.46
N ASP A 65 30.87 1.03 -25.65
CA ASP A 65 30.75 1.86 -26.86
C ASP A 65 29.40 2.60 -26.93
N HIS A 66 28.50 2.37 -25.97
CA HIS A 66 27.18 2.98 -25.93
C HIS A 66 27.08 3.96 -24.76
N GLN A 67 26.79 5.22 -25.05
CA GLN A 67 26.53 6.21 -24.01
C GLN A 67 25.09 6.04 -23.49
N PHE A 68 24.94 5.90 -22.19
CA PHE A 68 23.63 5.81 -21.53
C PHE A 68 23.30 7.14 -20.85
N SER A 69 22.06 7.62 -20.99
CA SER A 69 21.51 8.73 -20.20
C SER A 69 20.19 8.33 -19.54
N CYS A 70 20.19 7.15 -18.92
CA CYS A 70 18.99 6.64 -18.25
C CYS A 70 18.83 7.35 -16.91
N ASN A 71 17.77 8.16 -16.77
CA ASN A 71 17.42 8.87 -15.55
C ASN A 71 16.42 8.08 -14.69
N SER A 72 15.95 6.93 -15.18
CA SER A 72 14.99 6.07 -14.48
C SER A 72 15.17 4.60 -14.83
N VAL A 73 14.68 3.72 -13.95
CA VAL A 73 14.61 2.27 -14.20
C VAL A 73 13.80 1.96 -15.47
N ALA A 74 12.73 2.71 -15.75
CA ALA A 74 11.92 2.51 -16.94
C ALA A 74 12.70 2.79 -18.24
N GLU A 75 13.52 3.84 -18.26
CA GLU A 75 14.40 4.16 -19.38
C GLU A 75 15.51 3.11 -19.53
N ALA A 76 16.12 2.68 -18.42
CA ALA A 76 17.14 1.64 -18.42
C ALA A 76 16.61 0.31 -18.99
N VAL A 77 15.44 -0.14 -18.50
CA VAL A 77 14.80 -1.38 -18.96
C VAL A 77 14.45 -1.32 -20.45
N ARG A 78 13.86 -0.19 -20.92
CA ARG A 78 13.57 -0.01 -22.35
C ARG A 78 14.83 -0.04 -23.20
N THR A 79 15.89 0.61 -22.73
CA THR A 79 17.17 0.66 -23.45
C THR A 79 17.78 -0.74 -23.55
N ILE A 80 17.80 -1.51 -22.45
CA ILE A 80 18.26 -2.90 -22.44
C ILE A 80 17.47 -3.75 -23.44
N SER A 81 16.15 -3.60 -23.48
CA SER A 81 15.27 -4.35 -24.40
C SER A 81 15.63 -4.13 -25.89
N ILE A 82 16.20 -2.97 -26.23
CA ILE A 82 16.60 -2.62 -27.60
C ILE A 82 18.01 -3.15 -27.92
N ILE A 83 18.97 -2.94 -27.01
CA ILE A 83 20.39 -3.23 -27.27
C ILE A 83 20.78 -4.67 -26.95
N ALA A 84 20.02 -5.36 -26.10
CA ALA A 84 20.23 -6.73 -25.67
C ALA A 84 18.91 -7.52 -25.70
N PRO A 85 18.41 -7.88 -26.90
CA PRO A 85 17.12 -8.58 -27.04
C PRO A 85 17.07 -9.93 -26.33
N ASP A 86 18.23 -10.55 -26.07
CA ASP A 86 18.37 -11.77 -25.26
C ASP A 86 17.96 -11.57 -23.79
N LEU A 87 17.96 -10.32 -23.30
CA LEU A 87 17.51 -9.97 -21.95
C LEU A 87 16.04 -9.53 -21.88
N GLU A 88 15.28 -9.61 -22.98
CA GLU A 88 13.88 -9.14 -23.04
C GLU A 88 12.98 -9.84 -22.01
N ASP A 89 13.21 -11.14 -21.76
CA ASP A 89 12.48 -11.88 -20.73
C ASP A 89 12.71 -11.29 -19.33
N CYS A 90 13.94 -10.86 -19.03
CA CYS A 90 14.26 -10.18 -17.77
C CYS A 90 13.58 -8.81 -17.69
N CYS A 91 13.62 -8.03 -18.77
CA CYS A 91 12.94 -6.74 -18.87
C CYS A 91 11.40 -6.89 -18.76
N SER A 92 10.83 -7.98 -19.26
CA SER A 92 9.43 -8.33 -19.10
C SER A 92 9.08 -8.60 -17.64
N GLN A 93 9.94 -9.33 -16.90
CA GLN A 93 9.73 -9.57 -15.46
C GLN A 93 9.67 -8.27 -14.64
N VAL A 94 10.50 -7.26 -14.97
CA VAL A 94 10.43 -5.93 -14.31
C VAL A 94 9.07 -5.28 -14.55
N ARG A 95 8.60 -5.28 -15.80
CA ARG A 95 7.29 -4.71 -16.16
C ARG A 95 6.14 -5.42 -15.44
N ILE A 96 6.20 -6.75 -15.35
CA ILE A 96 5.21 -7.56 -14.62
C ILE A 96 5.24 -7.24 -13.13
N ALA A 97 6.41 -7.19 -12.51
CA ALA A 97 6.55 -6.91 -11.09
C ALA A 97 6.07 -5.49 -10.72
N LEU A 98 6.39 -4.49 -11.55
CA LEU A 98 5.88 -3.12 -11.40
C LEU A 98 4.36 -3.08 -11.52
N LYS A 99 3.79 -3.77 -12.51
CA LYS A 99 2.33 -3.85 -12.66
C LYS A 99 1.69 -4.48 -11.42
N GLN A 100 2.23 -5.59 -10.92
CA GLN A 100 1.74 -6.24 -9.70
C GLN A 100 1.86 -5.37 -8.45
N LEU A 101 2.85 -4.49 -8.38
CA LEU A 101 2.97 -3.51 -7.30
C LEU A 101 1.91 -2.42 -7.40
N VAL A 102 1.71 -1.85 -8.59
CA VAL A 102 0.68 -0.82 -8.83
C VAL A 102 -0.72 -1.39 -8.55
N ASP A 103 -1.01 -2.59 -9.06
CA ASP A 103 -2.30 -3.25 -8.83
C ASP A 103 -2.54 -3.50 -7.34
N SER A 104 -1.51 -3.92 -6.58
CA SER A 104 -1.66 -4.13 -5.14
C SER A 104 -1.71 -2.84 -4.32
N ASP A 105 -1.06 -1.76 -4.77
CA ASP A 105 -1.22 -0.43 -4.17
C ASP A 105 -2.68 0.05 -4.28
N LEU A 106 -3.31 -0.15 -5.45
CA LEU A 106 -4.73 0.16 -5.66
C LEU A 106 -5.64 -0.67 -4.76
N ASP A 107 -5.33 -1.95 -4.55
CA ASP A 107 -6.07 -2.80 -3.63
C ASP A 107 -5.96 -2.31 -2.18
N VAL A 108 -4.77 -1.87 -1.75
CA VAL A 108 -4.56 -1.26 -0.42
C VAL A 108 -5.39 0.01 -0.28
N GLU A 109 -5.35 0.91 -1.26
CA GLU A 109 -6.12 2.15 -1.26
C GLU A 109 -7.62 1.87 -1.12
N LYS A 110 -8.15 0.93 -1.91
CA LYS A 110 -9.55 0.52 -1.87
C LYS A 110 -9.95 -0.05 -0.51
N ASN A 111 -9.11 -0.90 0.10
CA ASN A 111 -9.38 -1.46 1.42
C ASN A 111 -9.39 -0.38 2.51
N ILE A 112 -8.43 0.56 2.49
CA ILE A 112 -8.39 1.68 3.43
C ILE A 112 -9.63 2.58 3.28
N ALA A 113 -10.05 2.85 2.03
CA ALA A 113 -11.26 3.62 1.77
C ALA A 113 -12.52 2.94 2.33
N ALA A 114 -12.66 1.63 2.13
CA ALA A 114 -13.78 0.86 2.67
C ALA A 114 -13.81 0.89 4.21
N LEU A 115 -12.67 0.67 4.87
CA LEU A 115 -12.56 0.71 6.34
C LEU A 115 -12.91 2.09 6.91
N LYS A 116 -12.51 3.16 6.23
CA LYS A 116 -12.87 4.52 6.61
C LYS A 116 -14.40 4.71 6.60
N ASP A 117 -15.08 4.18 5.60
CA ASP A 117 -16.55 4.26 5.50
C ASP A 117 -17.25 3.41 6.56
N GLU A 118 -16.73 2.21 6.86
CA GLU A 118 -17.21 1.36 7.96
C GLU A 118 -17.08 2.05 9.32
N ILE A 119 -15.91 2.61 9.63
CA ILE A 119 -15.66 3.35 10.88
C ILE A 119 -16.63 4.54 10.99
N LYS A 120 -16.84 5.28 9.89
CA LYS A 120 -17.78 6.41 9.87
C LYS A 120 -19.21 5.96 10.17
N SER A 121 -19.62 4.81 9.64
CA SER A 121 -20.93 4.20 9.91
C SER A 121 -21.08 3.81 11.38
N GLU A 122 -20.09 3.12 11.96
CA GLU A 122 -20.11 2.73 13.37
C GLU A 122 -20.11 3.93 14.33
N ILE A 123 -19.32 4.97 14.05
CA ILE A 123 -19.37 6.23 14.79
C ILE A 123 -20.78 6.85 14.73
N GLY A 124 -21.44 6.77 13.58
CA GLY A 124 -22.83 7.18 13.40
C GLY A 124 -23.78 6.44 14.33
N ARG A 125 -23.66 5.10 14.41
CA ARG A 125 -24.47 4.25 15.31
C ARG A 125 -24.23 4.57 16.78
N VAL A 126 -22.97 4.71 17.20
CA VAL A 126 -22.60 5.10 18.57
C VAL A 126 -23.21 6.45 18.96
N ARG A 127 -23.19 7.43 18.04
CA ARG A 127 -23.81 8.75 18.26
C ARG A 127 -25.33 8.67 18.40
N GLN A 128 -26.00 7.86 17.58
CA GLN A 128 -27.44 7.65 17.67
C GLN A 128 -27.84 6.98 18.99
N GLY A 129 -27.14 5.90 19.37
CA GLY A 129 -27.34 5.23 20.67
C GLY A 129 -27.13 6.19 21.85
N SER A 130 -26.06 7.00 21.81
CA SER A 130 -25.78 8.01 22.84
C SER A 130 -26.89 9.07 22.96
N ARG A 131 -27.50 9.50 21.84
CA ARG A 131 -28.64 10.43 21.85
C ARG A 131 -29.88 9.79 22.47
N GLY A 132 -30.17 8.53 22.15
CA GLY A 132 -31.28 7.77 22.75
C GLY A 132 -31.14 7.63 24.27
N LEU A 133 -29.93 7.35 24.76
CA LEU A 133 -29.63 7.28 26.21
C LEU A 133 -29.77 8.64 26.92
N LYS A 134 -29.41 9.74 26.27
CA LYS A 134 -29.64 11.10 26.81
C LYS A 134 -31.13 11.40 26.97
N GLY A 135 -31.96 11.00 26.00
CA GLY A 135 -33.42 11.10 26.10
C GLY A 135 -33.97 10.34 27.30
N TYR A 136 -33.50 9.11 27.53
CA TYR A 136 -33.87 8.29 28.68
C TYR A 136 -33.50 8.93 30.03
N ARG A 137 -32.33 9.58 30.13
CA ARG A 137 -31.92 10.30 31.34
C ARG A 137 -32.80 11.53 31.63
N GLN A 138 -33.29 12.23 30.60
CA GLN A 138 -34.15 13.40 30.78
C GLN A 138 -35.58 13.02 31.18
N THR A 139 -36.11 11.90 30.67
CA THR A 139 -37.43 11.38 31.09
C THR A 139 -37.43 10.80 32.51
N ALA A 140 -36.28 10.36 33.02
CA ALA A 140 -36.16 9.86 34.40
C ALA A 140 -36.26 10.96 35.47
N SER A 141 -36.13 12.24 35.11
CA SER A 141 -36.28 13.37 36.05
C SER A 141 -37.59 14.15 35.91
N SER A 142 -38.53 13.74 35.03
CA SER A 142 -39.79 14.49 34.80
C SER A 142 -41.07 13.72 35.14
N TYR A 143 -41.01 12.48 35.62
CA TYR A 143 -42.18 11.85 36.24
C TYR A 143 -42.26 12.28 37.70
N GLY A 144 -42.87 13.45 37.89
CA GLY A 144 -43.45 13.82 39.17
C GLY A 144 -44.35 12.69 39.68
N SER A 145 -44.22 12.41 40.97
CA SER A 145 -45.08 11.56 41.78
C SER A 145 -46.57 11.73 41.41
N CYS A 146 -47.11 10.83 40.59
CA CYS A 146 -48.54 10.58 40.50
C CYS A 146 -48.96 9.49 41.50
N PHE A 147 -48.65 9.70 42.79
CA PHE A 147 -49.43 9.05 43.86
C PHE A 147 -50.78 9.75 43.95
N ILE A 148 -51.73 9.26 43.16
CA ILE A 148 -53.15 9.55 43.36
C ILE A 148 -53.56 8.81 44.64
N ASN A 149 -53.60 9.52 45.77
CA ASN A 149 -54.36 9.08 46.93
C ASN A 149 -55.85 9.18 46.59
N LYS A 150 -56.44 8.10 46.06
CA LYS A 150 -57.89 7.87 46.11
C LYS A 150 -58.19 6.97 47.30
N VAL A 151 -58.42 7.58 48.45
CA VAL A 151 -59.20 6.97 49.53
C VAL A 151 -60.31 7.97 49.87
N LYS A 152 -61.55 7.54 49.67
CA LYS A 152 -62.77 8.20 50.17
C LYS A 152 -63.13 7.57 51.51
#